data_AF-A0A7W5ZHT2-F1
#
_entry.id   AF-A0A7W5ZHT2-F1
#
_cell.length_a   1.000
_cell.length_b   1.000
_cell.length_c   1.000
_cell.angle_alpha   90.00
_cell.angle_beta   90.00
_cell.angle_gamma   90.00
#
_symmetry.space_group_name_H-M   'P 1'
#
loop_
_entity.id
_entity.type
_entity.pdbx_description
1 polymer ?
#
loop_
_entity_poly.entity_id
_entity_poly.type
_entity_poly.pdbx_seq_one_letter_code
_entity_poly.pdbx_strand_id
1 'polypeptide(L)'
;MDFYRTLGYVALGSYMRRLGEVSLQASAQVYQMYGMEMEVKWFPVFLSVAQNEAETVSKIAEYIGQSHVGVSLMVKEMTKAGLFETQKGPTDKRETLVKLTEKGQEMNLRMNELLEDLQDTMNEVRNECETDVLRSLMEYEQVILKKPLPERIKARLKQRERNKVTIVPFDPTNERHREGFKRINYEWIERYFKVEPLDMESLEHPEKFYIQKGGIVLLAEYQGQIVGTSALKPMTDDCMELSKMGVDNNAKGLGIGELLGQSIIDEAHRMGLKRLYLETNSRLLPALNLYQKLGFKTVKDFSSPYSRADVAMELWLG
;
A
#
# COMPACT_ATOMS: atom_id res chain seq x y z
N MET A 1 -10.54 20.00 27.97
CA MET A 1 -10.21 18.76 27.23
C MET A 1 -9.01 19.07 26.33
N ASP A 2 -7.90 18.36 26.47
CA ASP A 2 -6.73 18.52 25.61
C ASP A 2 -7.00 17.82 24.26
N PHE A 3 -7.01 18.60 23.18
CA PHE A 3 -7.27 18.16 21.81
C PHE A 3 -6.41 16.94 21.43
N TYR A 4 -5.12 16.95 21.80
CA TYR A 4 -4.18 15.90 21.44
C TYR A 4 -4.38 14.63 22.28
N ARG A 5 -4.74 14.76 23.56
CA ARG A 5 -5.08 13.60 24.41
C ARG A 5 -6.33 12.89 23.91
N THR A 6 -7.27 13.63 23.33
CA THR A 6 -8.52 13.07 22.81
C THR A 6 -8.31 12.30 21.51
N LEU A 7 -7.51 12.84 20.58
CA LEU A 7 -7.24 12.20 19.29
C LEU A 7 -6.13 11.14 19.33
N GLY A 8 -5.28 11.18 20.36
CA GLY A 8 -4.18 10.23 20.53
C GLY A 8 -3.28 10.13 19.29
N TYR A 9 -3.00 8.89 18.86
CA TYR A 9 -2.11 8.62 17.71
C TYR A 9 -2.56 9.24 16.39
N VAL A 10 -3.85 9.60 16.23
CA VAL A 10 -4.33 10.28 15.02
C VAL A 10 -3.72 11.67 14.88
N ALA A 11 -3.47 12.36 15.99
CA ALA A 11 -2.90 13.70 16.02
C ALA A 11 -1.41 13.72 16.39
N LEU A 12 -0.73 12.56 16.45
CA LEU A 12 0.66 12.46 16.89
C LEU A 12 1.61 13.34 16.06
N GLY A 13 1.47 13.35 14.73
CA GLY A 13 2.27 14.22 13.86
C GLY A 13 2.14 15.70 14.20
N SER A 14 0.90 16.17 14.40
CA SER A 14 0.62 17.55 14.79
C SER A 14 1.12 17.86 16.21
N TYR A 15 1.05 16.89 17.12
CA TYR A 15 1.58 17.03 18.47
C TYR A 15 3.11 17.17 18.47
N MET A 16 3.81 16.32 17.71
CA MET A 16 5.27 16.38 17.55
C MET A 16 5.70 17.71 16.94
N ARG A 17 4.98 18.23 15.94
CA ARG A 17 5.24 19.55 15.37
C ARG A 17 5.13 20.65 16.43
N ARG A 18 4.05 20.66 17.22
CA ARG A 18 3.86 21.64 18.30
C ARG A 18 4.99 21.56 19.33
N LEU A 19 5.41 20.35 19.73
CA LEU A 19 6.54 20.18 20.65
C LEU A 19 7.84 20.72 20.03
N GLY A 20 8.11 20.43 18.77
CA GLY A 20 9.27 20.98 18.06
C GLY A 20 9.27 22.51 18.03
N GLU A 21 8.12 23.15 17.81
CA GLU A 21 7.98 24.61 17.85
C GLU A 21 8.28 25.17 19.25
N VAL A 22 7.81 24.52 20.32
CA VAL A 22 8.12 24.91 21.71
C VAL A 22 9.62 24.77 21.99
N SER A 23 10.24 23.66 21.58
CA SER A 23 11.68 23.44 21.75
C SER A 23 12.50 24.50 20.99
N LEU A 24 12.14 24.84 19.75
CA LEU A 24 12.82 25.88 18.97
C LEU A 24 12.75 27.25 19.64
N GLN A 25 11.61 27.61 20.24
CA GLN A 25 11.46 28.87 20.98
C GLN A 25 12.34 28.91 22.23
N ALA A 26 12.42 27.80 22.97
CA ALA A 26 13.30 27.70 24.14
C ALA A 26 14.78 27.79 23.73
N SER A 27 15.20 27.06 22.70
CA SER A 27 16.57 27.13 22.18
C SER A 27 16.98 28.53 21.74
N ALA A 28 16.06 29.33 21.19
CA ALA A 28 16.35 30.72 20.81
C ALA A 28 16.67 31.60 22.03
N GLN A 29 16.00 31.38 23.16
CA GLN A 29 16.30 32.07 24.42
C GLN A 29 17.67 31.63 24.95
N VAL A 30 17.99 30.34 24.86
CA VAL A 30 19.30 29.82 25.26
C VAL A 30 20.42 30.43 24.41
N TYR A 31 20.26 30.52 23.09
CA TYR A 31 21.24 31.16 22.22
C TYR A 31 21.50 32.62 22.62
N GLN A 32 20.47 33.36 23.05
CA GLN A 32 20.63 34.72 23.56
C GLN A 32 21.44 34.78 24.86
N MET A 33 21.28 33.80 25.76
CA MET A 33 22.03 33.72 27.02
C MET A 33 23.54 33.52 26.77
N TYR A 34 23.91 32.76 25.75
CA TYR A 34 25.30 32.52 25.34
C TYR A 34 25.84 33.58 24.35
N GLY A 35 25.06 34.61 24.05
CA GLY A 35 25.45 35.66 23.10
C GLY A 35 25.75 35.13 21.69
N MET A 36 24.99 34.12 21.24
CA MET A 36 25.16 33.53 19.91
C MET A 36 24.46 34.36 18.83
N GLU A 37 25.23 34.80 17.85
CA GLU A 37 24.72 35.40 16.61
C GLU A 37 24.36 34.30 15.59
N MET A 38 23.41 33.43 15.94
CA MET A 38 23.02 32.28 15.11
C MET A 38 21.50 32.05 15.15
N GLU A 39 20.90 31.61 14.05
CA GLU A 39 19.53 31.11 14.07
C GLU A 39 19.49 29.64 14.53
N VAL A 40 18.54 29.27 15.40
CA VAL A 40 18.39 27.90 15.92
C VAL A 40 18.23 26.88 14.79
N LYS A 41 17.54 27.24 13.71
CA LYS A 41 17.32 26.36 12.55
C LYS A 41 18.62 25.94 11.87
N TRP A 42 19.70 26.72 12.01
CA TRP A 42 21.02 26.43 11.43
C TRP A 42 21.77 25.31 12.17
N PHE A 43 21.39 25.02 13.41
CA PHE A 43 22.06 24.07 14.30
C PHE A 43 22.50 22.75 13.64
N PRO A 44 21.62 21.95 13.00
CA PRO A 44 22.02 20.65 12.46
C PRO A 44 23.04 20.78 11.31
N VAL A 45 22.91 21.81 10.47
CA VAL A 45 23.86 22.05 9.37
C VAL A 45 25.19 22.57 9.93
N PHE A 46 25.16 23.49 10.90
CA PHE A 46 26.34 24.02 11.55
C PHE A 46 27.18 22.92 12.19
N LEU A 47 26.56 22.07 13.03
CA LEU A 47 27.27 20.96 13.68
C LEU A 47 27.77 19.91 12.69
N SER A 48 27.00 19.59 11.64
CA SER A 48 27.45 18.64 10.62
C SER A 48 28.72 19.11 9.92
N VAL A 49 28.87 20.41 9.67
CA VAL A 49 30.10 20.97 9.10
C VAL A 49 31.20 21.07 10.16
N ALA A 50 30.87 21.51 11.38
CA ALA A 50 31.87 21.72 12.44
C ALA A 50 32.58 20.44 12.92
N GLN A 51 31.96 19.27 12.74
CA GLN A 51 32.56 17.96 13.03
C GLN A 51 33.54 17.48 11.95
N ASN A 52 33.62 18.17 10.81
CA ASN A 52 34.42 17.80 9.66
C ASN A 52 35.31 18.97 9.21
N GLU A 53 36.40 18.71 8.49
CA GLU A 53 37.20 19.80 7.90
C GLU A 53 36.45 20.52 6.76
N ALA A 54 35.64 19.78 6.02
CA ALA A 54 34.83 20.25 4.90
C ALA A 54 33.74 19.23 4.59
N GLU A 55 32.56 19.68 4.15
CA GLU A 55 31.52 18.74 3.71
C GLU A 55 30.70 19.26 2.53
N THR A 56 30.16 18.36 1.71
CA THR A 56 29.28 18.75 0.59
C THR A 56 27.83 18.93 1.05
N VAL A 57 27.10 19.84 0.41
CA VAL A 57 25.66 20.04 0.69
C VAL A 57 24.85 18.74 0.61
N SER A 58 25.17 17.86 -0.33
CA SER A 58 24.52 16.56 -0.50
C SER A 58 24.73 15.64 0.70
N LYS A 59 25.97 15.53 1.19
CA LYS A 59 26.29 14.69 2.34
C LYS A 59 25.74 15.25 3.64
N ILE A 60 25.74 16.57 3.81
CA ILE A 60 25.07 17.21 4.96
C ILE A 60 23.58 16.85 4.95
N ALA A 61 22.91 17.02 3.81
CA ALA A 61 21.48 16.70 3.67
C ALA A 61 21.15 15.24 3.98
N GLU A 62 21.99 14.31 3.49
CA GLU A 62 21.88 12.88 3.79
C GLU A 62 22.07 12.60 5.29
N TYR A 63 23.13 13.14 5.90
CA TYR A 63 23.47 12.89 7.30
C TYR A 63 22.39 13.39 8.27
N ILE A 64 21.85 14.59 8.06
CA ILE A 64 20.85 15.18 8.96
C ILE A 64 19.40 14.83 8.59
N GLY A 65 19.20 14.06 7.52
CA GLY A 65 17.87 13.64 7.07
C GLY A 65 16.98 14.79 6.57
N GLN A 66 17.56 15.85 5.99
CA GLN A 66 16.81 17.00 5.47
C GLN A 66 16.93 17.12 3.94
N SER A 67 16.03 17.91 3.34
CA SER A 67 16.06 18.12 1.89
C SER A 67 17.29 18.93 1.45
N HIS A 68 17.87 18.57 0.30
CA HIS A 68 18.99 19.32 -0.31
C HIS A 68 18.68 20.82 -0.48
N VAL A 69 17.45 21.17 -0.85
CA VAL A 69 17.02 22.57 -1.01
C VAL A 69 17.05 23.32 0.33
N GLY A 70 16.56 22.70 1.41
CA GLY A 70 16.59 23.29 2.74
C GLY A 70 18.01 23.50 3.26
N VAL A 71 18.88 22.49 3.10
CA VAL A 71 20.30 22.60 3.49
C VAL A 71 21.02 23.69 2.70
N SER A 72 20.83 23.73 1.38
CA SER A 72 21.45 24.76 0.53
C SER A 72 21.05 26.19 0.94
N LEU A 73 19.78 26.40 1.34
CA LEU A 73 19.32 27.69 1.84
C LEU A 73 20.02 28.08 3.15
N MET A 74 20.10 27.16 4.11
CA MET A 74 20.78 27.41 5.39
C MET A 74 22.27 27.66 5.21
N VAL A 75 22.95 26.92 4.33
CA VAL A 75 24.35 27.17 3.97
C VAL A 75 24.52 28.60 3.43
N LYS A 76 23.65 29.03 2.52
CA LYS A 76 23.71 30.39 1.95
C LYS A 76 23.49 31.48 3.01
N GLU A 77 22.55 31.27 3.93
CA GLU A 77 22.30 32.18 5.05
C GLU A 77 23.53 32.29 5.97
N MET A 78 24.15 31.16 6.33
CA MET A 78 25.35 31.13 7.18
C MET A 78 26.60 31.68 6.49
N THR A 79 26.74 31.50 5.18
CA THR A 79 27.78 32.17 4.40
C THR A 79 27.61 33.69 4.43
N LYS A 80 26.37 34.18 4.31
CA LYS A 80 26.07 35.61 4.43
C LYS A 80 26.34 36.14 5.86
N ALA A 81 26.12 35.32 6.89
CA ALA A 81 26.44 35.64 8.28
C ALA A 81 27.96 35.59 8.60
N GLY A 82 28.77 35.15 7.64
CA GLY A 82 30.22 35.03 7.74
C GLY A 82 30.69 33.77 8.50
N LEU A 83 29.81 32.82 8.78
CA LEU A 83 30.14 31.58 9.51
C LEU A 83 30.73 30.51 8.60
N PHE A 84 30.29 30.49 7.34
CA PHE A 84 30.74 29.52 6.34
C PHE A 84 31.42 30.19 5.16
N GLU A 85 32.39 29.47 4.59
CA GLU A 85 32.87 29.69 3.23
C GLU A 85 32.48 28.52 2.33
N THR A 86 32.28 28.79 1.04
CA THR A 86 31.90 27.77 0.06
C THR A 86 32.86 27.72 -1.10
N GLN A 87 33.20 26.51 -1.54
CA GLN A 87 34.09 26.26 -2.67
C GLN A 87 33.44 25.25 -3.63
N LYS A 88 33.90 25.17 -4.88
CA LYS A 88 33.45 24.13 -5.81
C LYS A 88 33.94 22.76 -5.32
N GLY A 89 33.10 21.75 -5.48
CA GLY A 89 33.42 20.38 -5.08
C GLY A 89 34.71 19.85 -5.74
N PRO A 90 35.46 18.98 -5.04
CA PRO A 90 36.74 18.46 -5.53
C PRO A 90 36.59 17.54 -6.74
N THR A 91 35.43 16.86 -6.88
CA THR A 91 35.18 15.88 -7.94
C THR A 91 34.13 16.36 -8.95
N ASP A 92 33.01 16.93 -8.49
CA ASP A 92 32.00 17.56 -9.35
C ASP A 92 31.95 19.07 -9.08
N LYS A 93 32.21 19.89 -10.11
CA LYS A 93 32.17 21.36 -10.02
C LYS A 93 30.76 21.91 -9.73
N ARG A 94 29.73 21.07 -9.82
CA ARG A 94 28.34 21.39 -9.42
C ARG A 94 28.10 21.18 -7.93
N GLU A 95 28.93 20.39 -7.26
CA GLU A 95 28.85 20.25 -5.80
C GLU A 95 29.41 21.51 -5.13
N THR A 96 28.80 21.87 -4.01
CA THR A 96 29.26 22.96 -3.16
C THR A 96 29.85 22.36 -1.90
N LEU A 97 31.16 22.57 -1.72
CA LEU A 97 31.89 22.22 -0.50
C LEU A 97 31.77 23.37 0.49
N VAL A 98 31.49 23.06 1.74
CA VAL A 98 31.25 24.03 2.82
C VAL A 98 32.30 23.82 3.92
N LYS A 99 32.85 24.92 4.43
CA LYS A 99 33.81 24.94 5.54
C LYS A 99 33.49 26.08 6.52
N LEU A 100 33.95 25.94 7.76
CA LEU A 100 33.93 27.03 8.73
C LEU A 100 34.97 28.10 8.35
N THR A 101 34.61 29.36 8.50
CA THR A 101 35.55 30.49 8.53
C THR A 101 36.20 30.61 9.91
N GLU A 102 37.13 31.55 10.11
CA GLU A 102 37.63 31.91 11.45
C GLU A 102 36.49 32.29 12.41
N LYS A 103 35.55 33.15 11.96
CA LYS A 103 34.33 33.48 12.73
C LYS A 103 33.49 32.23 13.03
N GLY A 104 33.39 31.31 12.07
CA GLY A 104 32.71 30.02 12.25
C GLY A 104 33.39 29.14 13.31
N GLN A 105 34.72 29.12 13.35
CA GLN A 105 35.48 28.39 14.36
C GLN A 105 35.32 28.99 15.76
N GLU A 106 35.36 30.32 15.90
CA GLU A 106 35.06 31.00 17.17
C GLU A 106 33.64 30.71 17.66
N MET A 107 32.66 30.71 16.74
CA MET A 107 31.29 30.31 17.05
C MET A 107 31.20 28.85 17.49
N ASN A 108 32.00 27.96 16.91
CA ASN A 108 32.04 26.55 17.29
C ASN A 108 32.57 26.34 18.71
N LEU A 109 33.54 27.15 19.16
CA LEU A 109 34.01 27.11 20.55
C LEU A 109 32.88 27.42 21.53
N ARG A 110 32.11 28.48 21.28
CA ARG A 110 30.93 28.83 22.09
C ARG A 110 29.82 27.77 22.00
N MET A 111 29.65 27.16 20.82
CA MET A 111 28.71 26.07 20.62
C MET A 111 29.06 24.85 21.47
N ASN A 112 30.34 24.50 21.60
CA ASN A 112 30.75 23.38 22.44
C ASN A 112 30.44 23.61 23.92
N GLU A 113 30.69 24.81 24.44
CA GLU A 113 30.30 25.18 25.83
C GLU A 113 28.79 25.00 26.03
N LEU A 114 27.98 25.53 25.09
CA LEU A 114 26.53 25.36 25.13
C LEU A 114 26.11 23.87 25.05
N LEU A 115 26.77 23.07 24.22
CA LEU A 115 26.43 21.66 24.04
C LEU A 115 26.66 20.84 25.30
N GLU A 116 27.70 21.14 26.09
CA GLU A 116 27.95 20.49 27.38
C GLU A 116 26.78 20.77 28.34
N ASP A 117 26.42 22.03 28.53
CA ASP A 117 25.31 22.43 29.42
C ASP A 117 23.95 21.88 28.93
N LEU A 118 23.70 21.90 27.62
CA LEU A 118 22.50 21.30 27.03
C LEU A 118 22.46 19.79 27.23
N GLN A 119 23.61 19.10 27.13
CA GLN A 119 23.67 17.65 27.29
C GLN A 119 23.26 17.24 28.71
N ASP A 120 23.75 17.95 29.72
CA ASP A 120 23.40 17.71 31.12
C ASP A 120 21.92 18.06 31.38
N THR A 121 21.46 19.22 30.91
CA THR A 121 20.06 19.64 31.04
C THR A 121 19.10 18.63 30.39
N MET A 122 19.43 18.13 29.19
CA MET A 122 18.60 17.14 28.50
C MET A 122 18.62 15.78 29.19
N ASN A 123 19.71 15.43 29.89
CA ASN A 123 19.75 14.24 30.74
C ASN A 123 18.86 14.38 31.98
N GLU A 124 18.77 15.58 32.58
CA GLU A 124 17.81 15.86 33.66
C GLU A 124 16.37 15.69 33.19
N VAL A 125 16.00 16.31 32.06
CA VAL A 125 14.66 16.16 31.45
C VAL A 125 14.34 14.70 31.14
N ARG A 126 15.34 13.93 30.66
CA ARG A 126 15.18 12.50 30.43
C ARG A 126 14.87 11.73 31.71
N ASN A 127 15.51 12.08 32.82
CA ASN A 127 15.31 11.43 34.12
C ASN A 127 13.98 11.81 34.78
N GLU A 128 13.41 12.98 34.45
CA GLU A 128 12.07 13.37 34.88
C GLU A 128 10.95 12.68 34.08
N CYS A 129 11.25 12.24 32.85
CA CYS A 129 10.32 11.47 32.04
C CYS A 129 10.17 10.04 32.56
N GLU A 130 8.94 9.53 32.64
CA GLU A 130 8.68 8.11 32.98
C GLU A 130 9.22 7.13 31.92
N THR A 131 9.38 7.59 30.68
CA THR A 131 9.75 6.77 29.52
C THR A 131 10.87 7.43 28.71
N ASP A 132 11.69 6.60 28.05
CA ASP A 132 12.67 7.08 27.07
C ASP A 132 11.97 7.56 25.78
N VAL A 133 11.74 8.88 25.71
CA VAL A 133 11.01 9.53 24.61
C VAL A 133 11.75 9.38 23.28
N LEU A 134 13.06 9.60 23.26
CA LEU A 134 13.86 9.55 22.03
C LEU A 134 13.83 8.14 21.44
N ARG A 135 14.06 7.11 22.27
CA ARG A 135 13.96 5.71 21.85
C ARG A 135 12.57 5.40 21.28
N SER A 136 11.51 5.84 21.95
CA SER A 136 10.14 5.60 21.52
C SER A 136 9.84 6.25 20.16
N LEU A 137 10.40 7.44 19.89
CA LEU A 137 10.29 8.12 18.60
C LEU A 137 11.06 7.38 17.49
N MET A 138 12.26 6.87 17.77
CA MET A 138 13.04 6.07 16.82
C MET A 138 12.34 4.75 16.48
N GLU A 139 11.74 4.08 17.47
CA GLU A 139 10.93 2.88 17.25
C GLU A 139 9.70 3.20 16.39
N TYR A 140 9.02 4.31 16.67
CA TYR A 140 7.90 4.79 15.87
C TYR A 140 8.31 5.07 14.41
N GLU A 141 9.43 5.76 14.20
CA GLU A 141 9.99 6.04 12.86
C GLU A 141 10.20 4.75 12.06
N GLN A 142 10.85 3.74 12.65
CA GLN A 142 11.06 2.45 12.00
C GLN A 142 9.73 1.78 11.61
N VAL A 143 8.71 1.84 12.48
CA VAL A 143 7.40 1.23 12.21
C VAL A 143 6.65 1.92 11.07
N ILE A 144 6.73 3.25 10.98
CA ILE A 144 6.06 4.01 9.91
C ILE A 144 6.80 3.90 8.57
N LEU A 145 8.13 3.82 8.59
CA LEU A 145 8.92 3.65 7.36
C LEU A 145 8.83 2.22 6.82
N LYS A 146 8.82 1.20 7.70
CA LYS A 146 8.69 -0.21 7.29
C LYS A 146 7.38 -0.51 6.57
N LYS A 147 6.29 0.14 6.96
CA LYS A 147 5.00 0.04 6.27
C LYS A 147 4.29 1.39 6.32
N PRO A 148 4.44 2.23 5.28
CA PRO A 148 3.90 3.58 5.24
C PRO A 148 2.39 3.65 5.50
N LEU A 149 1.94 4.75 6.09
CA LEU A 149 0.52 5.01 6.35
C LEU A 149 -0.35 4.84 5.08
N PRO A 150 0.02 5.36 3.89
CA PRO A 150 -0.76 5.17 2.69
C PRO A 150 -1.03 3.69 2.36
N GLU A 151 -0.03 2.82 2.53
CA GLU A 151 -0.20 1.38 2.29
C GLU A 151 -1.14 0.73 3.31
N ARG A 152 -0.99 1.10 4.59
CA ARG A 152 -1.85 0.60 5.67
C ARG A 152 -3.30 1.04 5.46
N ILE A 153 -3.53 2.27 5.00
CA ILE A 153 -4.86 2.79 4.71
C ILE A 153 -5.43 2.17 3.43
N LYS A 154 -4.63 2.05 2.37
CA LYS A 154 -5.03 1.38 1.12
C LYS A 154 -5.53 -0.05 1.36
N ALA A 155 -4.85 -0.81 2.22
CA ALA A 155 -5.29 -2.15 2.60
C ALA A 155 -6.66 -2.14 3.30
N ARG A 156 -6.89 -1.19 4.21
CA ARG A 156 -8.18 -1.03 4.91
C ARG A 156 -9.30 -0.57 3.97
N LEU A 157 -9.01 0.35 3.04
CA LEU A 157 -9.95 0.79 2.01
C LEU A 157 -10.35 -0.38 1.12
N LYS A 158 -9.38 -1.16 0.65
CA LYS A 158 -9.61 -2.37 -0.15
C LYS A 158 -10.51 -3.36 0.60
N GLN A 159 -10.24 -3.63 1.89
CA GLN A 159 -11.08 -4.52 2.69
C GLN A 159 -12.50 -3.96 2.89
N ARG A 160 -12.62 -2.66 3.13
CA ARG A 160 -13.93 -1.99 3.27
C ARG A 160 -14.76 -2.10 2.00
N GLU A 161 -14.15 -1.91 0.83
CA GLU A 161 -14.85 -2.07 -0.44
C GLU A 161 -15.18 -3.54 -0.73
N ARG A 162 -14.27 -4.47 -0.42
CA ARG A 162 -14.55 -5.92 -0.51
C ARG A 162 -15.76 -6.32 0.33
N ASN A 163 -15.89 -5.80 1.55
CA ASN A 163 -17.01 -6.12 2.45
C ASN A 163 -18.38 -5.61 1.95
N LYS A 164 -18.39 -4.68 0.97
CA LYS A 164 -19.62 -4.24 0.31
C LYS A 164 -20.04 -5.13 -0.86
N VAL A 165 -19.20 -6.10 -1.23
CA VAL A 165 -19.54 -7.08 -2.26
C VAL A 165 -20.40 -8.16 -1.62
N THR A 166 -21.57 -8.42 -2.22
CA THR A 166 -22.47 -9.50 -1.80
C THR A 166 -22.56 -10.55 -2.90
N ILE A 167 -22.48 -11.82 -2.53
CA ILE A 167 -22.72 -12.92 -3.46
C ILE A 167 -24.21 -13.28 -3.37
N VAL A 168 -24.89 -13.25 -4.52
CA VAL A 168 -26.32 -13.54 -4.64
C VAL A 168 -26.55 -14.64 -5.67
N PRO A 169 -27.53 -15.53 -5.49
CA PRO A 169 -27.93 -16.45 -6.54
C PRO A 169 -28.52 -15.69 -7.73
N PHE A 170 -28.26 -16.18 -8.94
CA PHE A 170 -28.89 -15.68 -10.15
C PHE A 170 -30.40 -15.86 -10.09
N ASP A 171 -31.13 -14.84 -10.51
CA ASP A 171 -32.59 -14.84 -10.58
C ASP A 171 -32.96 -14.57 -12.04
N PRO A 172 -33.56 -15.54 -12.75
CA PRO A 172 -33.90 -15.39 -14.16
C PRO A 172 -34.98 -14.33 -14.40
N THR A 173 -35.74 -13.92 -13.38
CA THR A 173 -36.75 -12.87 -13.49
C THR A 173 -36.15 -11.46 -13.37
N ASN A 174 -34.99 -11.33 -12.73
CA ASN A 174 -34.29 -10.06 -12.54
C ASN A 174 -33.47 -9.66 -13.78
N GLU A 175 -33.85 -8.55 -14.41
CA GLU A 175 -33.19 -8.04 -15.61
C GLU A 175 -31.72 -7.69 -15.39
N ARG A 176 -31.36 -7.09 -14.24
CA ARG A 176 -29.96 -6.76 -13.92
C ARG A 176 -29.09 -8.00 -13.80
N HIS A 177 -29.66 -9.11 -13.32
CA HIS A 177 -28.96 -10.38 -13.24
C HIS A 177 -28.65 -10.93 -14.64
N ARG A 178 -29.66 -10.94 -15.53
CA ARG A 178 -29.48 -11.37 -16.93
C ARG A 178 -28.46 -10.51 -17.67
N GLU A 179 -28.64 -9.19 -17.63
CA GLU A 179 -27.74 -8.24 -18.30
C GLU A 179 -26.33 -8.30 -17.75
N GLY A 180 -26.17 -8.32 -16.42
CA GLY A 180 -24.87 -8.42 -15.77
C GLY A 180 -24.15 -9.71 -16.11
N PHE A 181 -24.85 -10.84 -16.05
CA PHE A 181 -24.29 -12.15 -16.39
C PHE A 181 -23.79 -12.19 -17.84
N LYS A 182 -24.65 -11.72 -18.76
CA LYS A 182 -24.37 -11.65 -20.18
C LYS A 182 -23.16 -10.74 -20.45
N ARG A 183 -23.25 -9.47 -20.03
CA ARG A 183 -22.25 -8.44 -20.30
C ARG A 183 -20.85 -8.84 -19.84
N ILE A 184 -20.71 -9.29 -18.59
CA ILE A 184 -19.40 -9.65 -18.02
C ILE A 184 -18.74 -10.79 -18.81
N ASN A 185 -19.51 -11.80 -19.18
CA ASN A 185 -18.97 -12.95 -19.92
C ASN A 185 -18.65 -12.57 -21.37
N TYR A 186 -19.50 -11.79 -22.06
CA TYR A 186 -19.18 -11.30 -23.40
C TYR A 186 -17.90 -10.46 -23.41
N GLU A 187 -17.81 -9.45 -22.54
CA GLU A 187 -16.62 -8.59 -22.42
C GLU A 187 -15.35 -9.39 -22.14
N TRP A 188 -15.44 -10.43 -21.29
CA TRP A 188 -14.30 -11.30 -20.99
C TRP A 188 -13.90 -12.13 -22.21
N ILE A 189 -14.87 -12.77 -22.88
CA ILE A 189 -14.59 -13.64 -24.02
C ILE A 189 -14.00 -12.80 -25.15
N GLU A 190 -14.65 -11.72 -25.55
CA GLU A 190 -14.21 -10.85 -26.65
C GLU A 190 -12.82 -10.26 -26.44
N ARG A 191 -12.46 -10.00 -25.18
CA ARG A 191 -11.15 -9.46 -24.85
C ARG A 191 -10.02 -10.46 -25.06
N TYR A 192 -10.25 -11.75 -24.81
CA TYR A 192 -9.18 -12.76 -24.79
C TYR A 192 -9.28 -13.80 -25.92
N PHE A 193 -10.47 -13.99 -26.48
CA PHE A 193 -10.83 -15.06 -27.41
C PHE A 193 -11.92 -14.60 -28.40
N LYS A 194 -12.36 -15.54 -29.25
CA LYS A 194 -13.55 -15.34 -30.09
C LYS A 194 -14.77 -15.91 -29.39
N VAL A 195 -15.91 -15.24 -29.54
CA VAL A 195 -17.20 -15.76 -29.06
C VAL A 195 -17.62 -16.92 -29.95
N GLU A 196 -17.83 -18.09 -29.34
CA GLU A 196 -18.27 -19.30 -30.03
C GLU A 196 -19.81 -19.46 -29.93
N PRO A 197 -20.49 -20.18 -30.84
CA PRO A 197 -21.96 -20.32 -30.81
C PRO A 197 -22.51 -20.84 -29.46
N LEU A 198 -21.81 -21.81 -28.86
CA LEU A 198 -22.16 -22.36 -27.54
C LEU A 198 -22.05 -21.31 -26.43
N ASP A 199 -21.15 -20.32 -26.56
CA ASP A 199 -21.10 -19.20 -25.63
C ASP A 199 -22.38 -18.38 -25.75
N MET A 200 -22.77 -17.99 -26.96
CA MET A 200 -23.97 -17.17 -27.18
C MET A 200 -25.21 -17.82 -26.56
N GLU A 201 -25.45 -19.10 -26.84
CA GLU A 201 -26.60 -19.80 -26.27
C GLU A 201 -26.58 -19.83 -24.73
N SER A 202 -25.42 -20.10 -24.13
CA SER A 202 -25.27 -20.14 -22.67
C SER A 202 -25.43 -18.78 -21.99
N LEU A 203 -25.13 -17.69 -22.70
CA LEU A 203 -25.18 -16.33 -22.16
C LEU A 203 -26.54 -15.67 -22.37
N GLU A 204 -27.27 -16.05 -23.42
CA GLU A 204 -28.65 -15.58 -23.66
C GLU A 204 -29.68 -16.35 -22.81
N HIS A 205 -29.41 -17.63 -22.49
CA HIS A 205 -30.35 -18.50 -21.77
C HIS A 205 -29.70 -19.23 -20.57
N PRO A 206 -29.12 -18.51 -19.59
CA PRO A 206 -28.44 -19.12 -18.45
C PRO A 206 -29.34 -20.06 -17.63
N GLU A 207 -30.65 -19.78 -17.54
CA GLU A 207 -31.62 -20.63 -16.86
C GLU A 207 -31.73 -22.02 -17.48
N LYS A 208 -31.73 -22.11 -18.82
CA LYS A 208 -31.81 -23.38 -19.55
C LYS A 208 -30.49 -24.15 -19.50
N PHE A 209 -29.36 -23.43 -19.50
CA PHE A 209 -28.04 -24.02 -19.56
C PHE A 209 -27.53 -24.51 -18.21
N TYR A 210 -27.88 -23.81 -17.12
CA TYR A 210 -27.37 -24.12 -15.78
C TYR A 210 -28.49 -24.59 -14.86
N ILE A 211 -29.47 -23.72 -14.59
CA ILE A 211 -30.45 -23.92 -13.50
C ILE A 211 -31.37 -25.13 -13.75
N GLN A 212 -31.98 -25.21 -14.93
CA GLN A 212 -32.91 -26.31 -15.28
C GLN A 212 -32.23 -27.69 -15.34
N LYS A 213 -30.89 -27.73 -15.40
CA LYS A 213 -30.11 -28.96 -15.39
C LYS A 213 -29.63 -29.36 -14.00
N GLY A 214 -29.98 -28.59 -12.96
CA GLY A 214 -29.51 -28.81 -11.59
C GLY A 214 -28.19 -28.11 -11.26
N GLY A 215 -27.69 -27.27 -12.16
CA GLY A 215 -26.57 -26.37 -11.88
C GLY A 215 -27.01 -25.09 -11.17
N ILE A 216 -26.05 -24.22 -10.89
CA ILE A 216 -26.29 -22.93 -10.23
C ILE A 216 -25.50 -21.81 -10.91
N VAL A 217 -25.96 -20.58 -10.74
CA VAL A 217 -25.21 -19.37 -11.12
C VAL A 217 -25.18 -18.44 -9.91
N LEU A 218 -23.99 -17.99 -9.54
CA LEU A 218 -23.76 -16.98 -8.51
C LEU A 218 -23.28 -15.68 -9.15
N LEU A 219 -23.78 -14.57 -8.64
CA LEU A 219 -23.41 -13.23 -9.06
C LEU A 219 -22.77 -12.49 -7.89
N ALA A 220 -21.79 -11.65 -8.20
CA ALA A 220 -21.26 -10.68 -7.26
C ALA A 220 -21.92 -9.32 -7.52
N GLU A 221 -22.62 -8.80 -6.53
CA GLU A 221 -23.19 -7.46 -6.54
C GLU A 221 -22.29 -6.51 -5.75
N TYR A 222 -22.03 -5.33 -6.32
CA TYR A 222 -21.29 -4.25 -5.68
C TYR A 222 -21.91 -2.92 -6.10
N GLN A 223 -22.25 -2.08 -5.10
CA GLN A 223 -22.89 -0.78 -5.32
C GLN A 223 -24.15 -0.85 -6.23
N GLY A 224 -24.96 -1.90 -6.06
CA GLY A 224 -26.21 -2.09 -6.82
C GLY A 224 -26.01 -2.58 -8.26
N GLN A 225 -24.80 -2.97 -8.64
CA GLN A 225 -24.45 -3.47 -9.96
C GLN A 225 -23.90 -4.89 -9.88
N ILE A 226 -24.25 -5.73 -10.86
CA ILE A 226 -23.61 -7.03 -11.03
C ILE A 226 -22.23 -6.81 -11.65
N VAL A 227 -21.20 -7.23 -10.92
CA VAL A 227 -19.78 -7.01 -11.24
C VAL A 227 -18.96 -8.29 -11.30
N GLY A 228 -19.59 -9.45 -11.05
CA GLY A 228 -18.95 -10.73 -11.25
C GLY A 228 -19.95 -11.87 -11.39
N THR A 229 -19.49 -12.98 -11.98
CA THR A 229 -20.32 -14.14 -12.30
C THR A 229 -19.51 -15.41 -12.06
N SER A 230 -20.19 -16.50 -11.68
CA SER A 230 -19.67 -17.85 -11.78
C SER A 230 -20.83 -18.85 -11.84
N ALA A 231 -20.63 -19.97 -12.53
CA ALA A 231 -21.66 -20.99 -12.70
C ALA A 231 -21.11 -22.38 -12.43
N LEU A 232 -21.95 -23.26 -11.86
CA LEU A 232 -21.75 -24.70 -11.89
C LEU A 232 -22.64 -25.31 -12.97
N LYS A 233 -22.02 -26.09 -13.85
CA LYS A 233 -22.69 -26.84 -14.89
C LYS A 233 -22.56 -28.33 -14.62
N PRO A 234 -23.65 -29.09 -14.59
CA PRO A 234 -23.62 -30.53 -14.42
C PRO A 234 -22.73 -31.23 -15.46
N MET A 235 -21.88 -32.16 -15.01
CA MET A 235 -21.10 -33.06 -15.89
C MET A 235 -21.49 -34.51 -15.66
N THR A 236 -21.41 -34.97 -14.40
CA THR A 236 -21.85 -36.30 -13.93
C THR A 236 -22.53 -36.16 -12.57
N ASP A 237 -23.07 -37.25 -12.02
CA ASP A 237 -23.82 -37.21 -10.76
C ASP A 237 -23.03 -36.62 -9.57
N ASP A 238 -21.72 -36.86 -9.53
CA ASP A 238 -20.85 -36.41 -8.43
C ASP A 238 -19.86 -35.29 -8.83
N CYS A 239 -19.97 -34.76 -10.07
CA CYS A 239 -19.03 -33.78 -10.62
C CYS A 239 -19.72 -32.66 -11.41
N MET A 240 -19.33 -31.41 -11.13
CA MET A 240 -19.75 -30.24 -11.89
C MET A 240 -18.59 -29.40 -12.39
N GLU A 241 -18.81 -28.77 -13.54
CA GLU A 241 -17.89 -27.83 -14.18
C GLU A 241 -18.11 -26.42 -13.61
N LEU A 242 -17.09 -25.83 -12.99
CA LEU A 242 -17.02 -24.40 -12.72
C LEU A 242 -16.75 -23.68 -14.04
N SER A 243 -17.72 -22.87 -14.47
CA SER A 243 -17.69 -22.15 -15.73
C SER A 243 -18.15 -20.70 -15.55
N LYS A 244 -17.98 -19.89 -16.60
CA LYS A 244 -18.43 -18.49 -16.65
C LYS A 244 -17.98 -17.64 -15.45
N MET A 245 -16.76 -17.92 -14.96
CA MET A 245 -16.11 -17.13 -13.93
C MET A 245 -15.57 -15.84 -14.55
N GLY A 246 -16.21 -14.72 -14.22
CA GLY A 246 -15.88 -13.41 -14.78
C GLY A 246 -15.97 -12.31 -13.73
N VAL A 247 -15.11 -11.30 -13.84
CA VAL A 247 -15.16 -10.10 -13.00
C VAL A 247 -15.04 -8.87 -13.90
N ASP A 248 -15.96 -7.93 -13.72
CA ASP A 248 -15.97 -6.64 -14.39
C ASP A 248 -14.63 -5.92 -14.20
N ASN A 249 -14.10 -5.33 -15.28
CA ASN A 249 -12.83 -4.61 -15.25
C ASN A 249 -12.82 -3.45 -14.25
N ASN A 250 -13.96 -2.80 -14.06
CA ASN A 250 -14.11 -1.66 -13.16
C ASN A 250 -14.16 -2.07 -11.67
N ALA A 251 -14.37 -3.35 -11.38
CA ALA A 251 -14.43 -3.90 -10.03
C ALA A 251 -13.22 -4.79 -9.68
N LYS A 252 -12.18 -4.78 -10.53
CA LYS A 252 -10.95 -5.55 -10.28
C LYS A 252 -10.22 -5.07 -9.02
N GLY A 253 -9.49 -6.00 -8.41
CA GLY A 253 -8.72 -5.71 -7.21
C GLY A 253 -9.54 -5.75 -5.91
N LEU A 254 -10.86 -5.98 -5.96
CA LEU A 254 -11.69 -6.16 -4.75
C LEU A 254 -11.70 -7.60 -4.21
N GLY A 255 -11.05 -8.55 -4.89
CA GLY A 255 -11.07 -9.97 -4.50
C GLY A 255 -12.37 -10.70 -4.86
N ILE A 256 -13.15 -10.17 -5.82
CA ILE A 256 -14.45 -10.72 -6.25
C ILE A 256 -14.32 -12.15 -6.77
N GLY A 257 -13.32 -12.45 -7.61
CA GLY A 257 -13.12 -13.81 -8.13
C GLY A 257 -12.85 -14.85 -7.03
N GLU A 258 -12.16 -14.45 -5.96
CA GLU A 258 -11.95 -15.30 -4.78
C GLU A 258 -13.24 -15.49 -3.97
N LEU A 259 -14.04 -14.43 -3.80
CA LEU A 259 -15.36 -14.54 -3.15
C LEU A 259 -16.31 -15.46 -3.92
N LEU A 260 -16.39 -15.29 -5.25
CA LEU A 260 -17.20 -16.14 -6.12
C LEU A 260 -16.70 -17.59 -6.11
N GLY A 261 -15.40 -17.80 -6.28
CA GLY A 261 -14.81 -19.13 -6.28
C GLY A 261 -15.04 -19.88 -4.98
N GLN A 262 -14.83 -19.22 -3.83
CA GLN A 262 -15.14 -19.82 -2.53
C GLN A 262 -16.63 -20.12 -2.39
N SER A 263 -17.51 -19.19 -2.79
CA SER A 263 -18.96 -19.39 -2.70
C SER A 263 -19.45 -20.56 -3.56
N ILE A 264 -18.83 -20.77 -4.73
CA ILE A 264 -19.11 -21.92 -5.60
C ILE A 264 -18.65 -23.22 -4.95
N ILE A 265 -17.46 -23.25 -4.33
CA ILE A 265 -16.96 -24.43 -3.61
C ILE A 265 -17.87 -24.76 -2.41
N ASP A 266 -18.30 -23.74 -1.68
CA ASP A 266 -19.22 -23.91 -0.55
C ASP A 266 -20.57 -24.46 -1.01
N GLU A 267 -21.10 -24.00 -2.14
CA GLU A 267 -22.32 -24.55 -2.72
C GLU A 267 -22.11 -26.00 -3.21
N ALA A 268 -20.98 -26.28 -3.84
CA ALA A 268 -20.63 -27.63 -4.28
C ALA A 268 -20.61 -28.63 -3.11
N HIS A 269 -20.07 -28.22 -1.95
CA HIS A 269 -20.15 -29.02 -0.72
C HIS A 269 -21.61 -29.23 -0.27
N ARG A 270 -22.45 -28.19 -0.29
CA ARG A 270 -23.88 -28.31 0.09
C ARG A 270 -24.66 -29.23 -0.85
N MET A 271 -24.30 -29.23 -2.13
CA MET A 271 -24.86 -30.11 -3.15
C MET A 271 -24.36 -31.56 -3.02
N GLY A 272 -23.40 -31.85 -2.13
CA GLY A 272 -22.84 -33.19 -1.94
C GLY A 272 -21.92 -33.66 -3.07
N LEU A 273 -21.37 -32.73 -3.85
CA LEU A 273 -20.44 -33.06 -4.94
C LEU A 273 -19.12 -33.60 -4.38
N LYS A 274 -18.51 -34.55 -5.10
CA LYS A 274 -17.19 -35.08 -4.74
C LYS A 274 -16.06 -34.32 -5.44
N ARG A 275 -16.35 -33.71 -6.59
CA ARG A 275 -15.36 -33.08 -7.44
C ARG A 275 -15.92 -31.86 -8.16
N LEU A 276 -15.10 -30.84 -8.26
CA LEU A 276 -15.25 -29.75 -9.22
C LEU A 276 -14.22 -29.89 -10.32
N TYR A 277 -14.62 -29.59 -11.54
CA TYR A 277 -13.76 -29.52 -12.71
C TYR A 277 -13.83 -28.12 -13.31
N LEU A 278 -12.78 -27.66 -13.98
CA LEU A 278 -12.81 -26.43 -14.75
C LEU A 278 -11.87 -26.49 -15.94
N GLU A 279 -12.20 -25.69 -16.95
CA GLU A 279 -11.37 -25.46 -18.13
C GLU A 279 -10.92 -24.00 -18.17
N THR A 280 -9.67 -23.78 -18.56
CA THR A 280 -9.06 -22.44 -18.62
C THR A 280 -7.99 -22.40 -19.71
N ASN A 281 -7.30 -21.27 -19.83
CA ASN A 281 -6.18 -21.10 -20.74
C ASN A 281 -4.88 -20.73 -20.01
N SER A 282 -3.76 -21.29 -20.44
CA SER A 282 -2.40 -21.10 -19.94
C SER A 282 -1.97 -19.63 -19.93
N ARG A 283 -2.51 -18.79 -20.84
CA ARG A 283 -2.24 -17.34 -20.89
C ARG A 283 -2.93 -16.55 -19.78
N LEU A 284 -3.93 -17.12 -19.13
CA LEU A 284 -4.75 -16.45 -18.11
C LEU A 284 -4.14 -16.64 -16.72
N LEU A 285 -2.90 -16.17 -16.54
CA LEU A 285 -2.17 -16.28 -15.26
C LEU A 285 -2.98 -15.83 -14.03
N PRO A 286 -3.79 -14.75 -14.06
CA PRO A 286 -4.62 -14.38 -12.92
C PRO A 286 -5.66 -15.44 -12.53
N ALA A 287 -6.25 -16.13 -13.51
CA ALA A 287 -7.22 -17.19 -13.27
C ALA A 287 -6.53 -18.45 -12.73
N LEU A 288 -5.39 -18.84 -13.30
CA LEU A 288 -4.59 -19.97 -12.81
C LEU A 288 -4.17 -19.78 -11.35
N ASN A 289 -3.64 -18.61 -11.00
CA ASN A 289 -3.25 -18.29 -9.63
C ASN A 289 -4.44 -18.32 -8.67
N LEU A 290 -5.61 -17.84 -9.12
CA LEU A 290 -6.85 -17.91 -8.33
C LEU A 290 -7.25 -19.36 -8.07
N TYR A 291 -7.33 -20.19 -9.10
CA TYR A 291 -7.76 -21.58 -8.97
C TYR A 291 -6.78 -22.41 -8.12
N GLN A 292 -5.47 -22.22 -8.29
CA GLN A 292 -4.47 -22.84 -7.42
C GLN A 292 -4.63 -22.42 -5.96
N LYS A 293 -4.89 -21.13 -5.69
CA LYS A 293 -5.16 -20.63 -4.34
C LYS A 293 -6.43 -21.25 -3.74
N LEU A 294 -7.43 -21.53 -4.57
CA LEU A 294 -8.66 -22.23 -4.18
C LEU A 294 -8.49 -23.76 -4.04
N GLY A 295 -7.28 -24.29 -4.30
CA GLY A 295 -6.95 -25.70 -4.12
C GLY A 295 -7.09 -26.57 -5.38
N PHE A 296 -7.46 -26.00 -6.52
CA PHE A 296 -7.54 -26.75 -7.78
C PHE A 296 -6.14 -27.21 -8.23
N LYS A 297 -6.08 -28.40 -8.81
CA LYS A 297 -4.87 -29.03 -9.37
C LYS A 297 -5.05 -29.31 -10.85
N THR A 298 -3.99 -29.18 -11.64
CA THR A 298 -4.02 -29.44 -13.08
C THR A 298 -4.30 -30.91 -13.38
N VAL A 299 -5.18 -31.15 -14.36
CA VAL A 299 -5.51 -32.48 -14.88
C VAL A 299 -4.66 -32.75 -16.13
N LYS A 300 -4.16 -33.99 -16.26
CA LYS A 300 -3.50 -34.45 -17.50
C LYS A 300 -4.56 -34.99 -18.45
N ASP A 301 -4.36 -34.75 -19.75
CA ASP A 301 -5.16 -35.30 -20.85
C ASP A 301 -6.67 -35.03 -20.72
N PHE A 302 -7.11 -33.87 -21.21
CA PHE A 302 -8.51 -33.48 -21.28
C PHE A 302 -8.94 -33.16 -22.72
N SER A 303 -10.24 -33.27 -22.99
CA SER A 303 -10.86 -32.84 -24.24
C SER A 303 -11.90 -31.78 -23.92
N SER A 304 -11.88 -30.68 -24.67
CA SER A 304 -12.79 -29.55 -24.47
C SER A 304 -13.62 -29.31 -25.73
N PRO A 305 -14.91 -28.94 -25.58
CA PRO A 305 -15.71 -28.44 -26.69
C PRO A 305 -15.29 -27.03 -27.14
N TYR A 306 -14.46 -26.33 -26.36
CA TYR A 306 -14.00 -24.97 -26.66
C TYR A 306 -12.58 -24.97 -27.22
N SER A 307 -12.39 -24.28 -28.34
CA SER A 307 -11.08 -24.17 -28.99
C SER A 307 -10.04 -23.42 -28.14
N ARG A 308 -10.50 -22.60 -27.19
CA ARG A 308 -9.67 -21.76 -26.32
C ARG A 308 -9.09 -22.47 -25.10
N ALA A 309 -9.57 -23.66 -24.72
CA ALA A 309 -9.10 -24.32 -23.52
C ALA A 309 -7.83 -25.13 -23.81
N ASP A 310 -6.75 -24.87 -23.07
CA ASP A 310 -5.49 -25.65 -23.14
C ASP A 310 -5.02 -26.15 -21.75
N VAL A 311 -5.75 -25.78 -20.68
CA VAL A 311 -5.52 -26.26 -19.32
C VAL A 311 -6.85 -26.66 -18.70
N ALA A 312 -6.88 -27.82 -18.06
CA ALA A 312 -7.96 -28.24 -17.19
C ALA A 312 -7.48 -28.40 -15.75
N MET A 313 -8.36 -28.15 -14.78
CA MET A 313 -8.07 -28.32 -13.36
C MET A 313 -9.24 -28.96 -12.63
N GLU A 314 -8.95 -29.60 -11.49
CA GLU A 314 -9.94 -30.21 -10.63
C GLU A 314 -9.70 -29.91 -9.15
N LEU A 315 -10.77 -29.93 -8.38
CA LEU A 315 -10.73 -29.86 -6.92
C LEU A 315 -11.57 -31.03 -6.37
N TRP A 316 -10.95 -31.86 -5.54
CA TRP A 316 -11.66 -32.89 -4.77
C TRP A 316 -12.16 -32.28 -3.46
N LEU A 317 -13.43 -32.55 -3.15
CA LEU A 317 -14.17 -31.93 -2.03
C LEU A 317 -14.21 -32.83 -0.77
N GLY A 318 -13.42 -33.91 -0.77
CA GLY A 318 -13.27 -34.88 0.32
C GLY A 318 -11.86 -35.43 0.40
#